data_AF-A0A952TJP7-F1
#
_entry.id   AF-A0A952TJP7-F1
#
_cell.length_a   1.000
_cell.length_b   1.000
_cell.length_c   1.000
_cell.angle_alpha   90.00
_cell.angle_beta   90.00
_cell.angle_gamma   90.00
#
_symmetry.space_group_name_H-M   'P 1'
#
loop_
_entity.id
_entity.type
_entity.pdbx_description
1 polymer ?
#
loop_
_entity_poly.entity_id
_entity_poly.type
_entity_poly.pdbx_seq_one_letter_code
_entity_poly.pdbx_strand_id
1 'polypeptide(L)' 'MLLDVSLDEEQTYIEDCEVCCRPIQITYSAHNARLVSFSCAAA' A
#
# COMPACT_ATOMS: atom_id res chain seq x y z
N MET A 1 -8.78 3.62 -2.39
CA MET A 1 -7.43 3.49 -1.81
C MET A 1 -6.58 4.76 -1.95
N LEU A 2 -5.97 5.21 -0.86
CA LEU A 2 -5.03 6.34 -0.76
C LEU A 2 -3.80 5.86 0.02
N LEU A 3 -2.59 6.27 -0.39
CA LEU A 3 -1.33 5.90 0.28
C LEU A 3 -0.74 7.10 1.01
N ASP A 4 -0.24 6.90 2.22
CA ASP A 4 0.50 7.91 2.97
C ASP A 4 1.96 7.95 2.54
N VAL A 5 2.32 8.95 1.73
CA VAL A 5 3.68 9.13 1.22
C VAL A 5 4.51 10.10 2.08
N SER A 6 4.06 10.42 3.29
CA SER A 6 4.79 11.30 4.21
C SER A 6 5.95 10.61 4.92
N LEU A 7 5.94 9.27 4.96
CA LEU A 7 6.99 8.45 5.55
C LEU A 7 7.87 7.84 4.47
N ASP A 8 9.19 7.91 4.66
CA ASP A 8 10.17 7.31 3.75
C ASP A 8 10.40 5.81 4.03
N GLU A 9 9.87 5.29 5.14
CA GLU A 9 9.98 3.88 5.52
C GLU A 9 8.98 2.99 4.74
N GLU A 10 9.27 1.69 4.65
CA GLU A 10 8.33 0.73 4.07
C GLU A 10 7.11 0.58 4.98
N GLN A 11 5.94 0.61 4.35
CA GLN A 11 4.66 0.48 5.03
C GLN A 11 3.95 -0.76 4.53
N THR A 12 3.41 -1.55 5.47
CA THR A 12 2.61 -2.75 5.18
C THR A 12 1.32 -2.72 5.99
N TYR A 13 0.18 -2.85 5.32
CA TYR A 13 -1.13 -2.83 5.96
C TYR A 13 -2.19 -3.55 5.11
N ILE A 14 -3.34 -3.87 5.70
CA ILE A 14 -4.45 -4.56 5.03
C ILE A 14 -5.53 -3.54 4.65
N GLU A 15 -6.00 -3.61 3.40
CA GLU A 15 -7.20 -2.92 2.91
C GLU A 15 -8.17 -3.93 2.27
N ASP A 16 -9.42 -3.53 2.09
CA ASP A 16 -10.38 -4.27 1.28
C ASP A 16 -10.20 -3.95 -0.21
N CYS A 17 -10.24 -4.98 -1.07
CA CYS A 17 -10.24 -4.78 -2.51
C CYS A 17 -11.55 -4.12 -2.96
N GLU A 18 -11.45 -2.94 -3.57
CA GLU A 18 -12.61 -2.14 -4.04
C GLU A 18 -13.42 -2.79 -5.18
N VAL A 19 -12.96 -3.92 -5.73
CA VAL A 19 -13.65 -4.67 -6.79
C VAL A 19 -14.43 -5.86 -6.23
N CYS A 20 -13.87 -6.56 -5.23
CA CYS A 20 -14.41 -7.82 -4.74
C CYS A 20 -14.56 -7.93 -3.22
N CYS A 21 -14.27 -6.86 -2.48
CA CYS A 21 -14.36 -6.75 -1.02
C CYS A 21 -13.60 -7.86 -0.26
N ARG A 22 -12.55 -8.41 -0.88
CA ARG A 22 -11.65 -9.38 -0.23
C ARG A 22 -10.44 -8.64 0.34
N PRO A 23 -9.92 -9.07 1.49
CA PRO A 23 -8.77 -8.44 2.10
C PRO A 23 -7.54 -8.62 1.20
N ILE A 24 -6.78 -7.55 1.06
CA ILE A 24 -5.51 -7.50 0.36
C ILE A 24 -4.47 -6.85 1.25
N GLN A 25 -3.26 -7.43 1.28
CA GLN A 25 -2.12 -6.82 1.95
C GLN A 25 -1.40 -5.95 0.93
N ILE A 26 -1.19 -4.68 1.30
CA ILE A 26 -0.44 -3.70 0.52
C ILE A 26 0.90 -3.50 1.21
N THR A 27 1.98 -3.59 0.44
CA THR A 27 3.34 -3.25 0.89
C THR A 27 3.93 -2.26 -0.10
N TYR A 28 4.33 -1.08 0.38
CA TYR A 28 4.84 -0.01 -0.45
C TYR A 28 5.92 0.81 0.25
N SER A 29 6.73 1.52 -0.53
CA SER A 29 7.68 2.52 -0.03
C SER A 29 7.56 3.81 -0.84
N ALA A 30 7.73 4.93 -0.15
CA ALA A 30 7.80 6.25 -0.75
C ALA A 30 9.15 6.89 -0.40
N HIS A 31 9.59 7.84 -1.21
CA HIS A 31 10.75 8.68 -0.91
C HIS A 31 10.51 10.07 -1.49
N ASN A 32 10.69 11.12 -0.68
CA ASN A 32 10.39 12.50 -1.09
C ASN A 32 8.96 12.65 -1.66
N ALA A 33 7.96 12.10 -0.95
CA ALA A 33 6.55 12.09 -1.36
C ALA A 33 6.27 11.44 -2.73
N ARG A 34 7.17 10.55 -3.20
CA ARG A 34 7.02 9.82 -4.46
C ARG A 34 7.08 8.32 -4.20
N LEU A 35 6.10 7.60 -4.74
CA LEU A 35 6.05 6.14 -4.67
C LEU A 35 7.25 5.52 -5.42
N VAL A 36 7.98 4.63 -4.76
CA VAL A 36 9.17 3.96 -5.31
C VAL A 36 8.91 2.48 -5.53
N SER A 37 8.20 1.83 -4.63
CA SER A 37 7.76 0.43 -4.77
C SER A 37 6.31 0.28 -4.34
N PHE A 38 5.62 -0.67 -4.97
CA PHE A 38 4.27 -1.06 -4.60
C PHE A 38 4.07 -2.53 -4.92
N SER A 39 3.48 -3.25 -3.98
CA SER A 39 3.07 -4.63 -4.13
C SER A 39 1.77 -4.87 -3.39
N CYS A 40 0.99 -5.81 -3.92
CA CYS A 40 -0.28 -6.21 -3.36
C CYS A 40 -0.39 -7.73 -3.47
N ALA A 41 -0.78 -8.38 -2.39
CA ALA A 41 -1.06 -9.80 -2.35
C ALA A 41 -2.42 -10.05 -1.69
N ALA A 42 -3.06 -11.17 -2.01
CA ALA A 42 -4.20 -11.62 -1.24
C ALA A 42 -3.73 -11.87 0.21
N ALA A 43 -4.42 -11.24 1.17
CA ALA A 43 -4.15 -11.41 2.58
C ALA A 43 -4.81 -12.69 3.12
#